data_AF-A0A4Y1REL5-F1
#
_entry.id   AF-A0A4Y1REL5-F1
#
_cell.length_a   1.000
_cell.length_b   1.000
_cell.length_c   1.000
_cell.angle_alpha   90.00
_cell.angle_beta   90.00
_cell.angle_gamma   90.00
#
_symmetry.space_group_name_H-M   'P 1'
#
loop_
_entity.id
_entity.type
_entity.pdbx_description
1 polymer ?
#
loop_
_entity_poly.entity_id
_entity_poly.type
_entity_poly.pdbx_seq_one_letter_code
_entity_poly.pdbx_strand_id
1 'polypeptide(L)'
;MNFEIAALEENHTWSLVPLPAGHRPIGCKWIFKLKYNFDGTLERYKARLVAKGFTQREGIDYTETFAPVAKLITVVVSSLLPLHNWPLHQMDVHNAFLHGDLHEEVYMLPPPGYQRQGEHTVCRLHKSLYGLKQASRSRFRKFSSAIQNIGFSQSRADYSMFTHKHGKSFTVILLYVDDMIITGNDDDAIRYLKHFLGTCFKIKDLGPLKYFRGVEIARSKSGISFCQRKYTLDILEDAGLLGAKPTKIPMEANVAVMPTGSDTLKDPTRYC
;
A
#
# COMPACT_ATOMS: atom_id res chain seq x y z
N MET A 1 16.98 -9.84 7.09
CA MET A 1 17.65 -8.88 6.20
C MET A 1 17.94 -9.54 4.85
N ASN A 2 18.62 -10.69 4.81
CA ASN A 2 18.97 -11.39 3.57
C ASN A 2 17.79 -11.65 2.61
N PHE A 3 16.63 -12.06 3.12
CA PHE A 3 15.43 -12.24 2.28
C PHE A 3 14.98 -10.94 1.57
N GLU A 4 15.08 -9.80 2.25
CA GLU A 4 14.72 -8.50 1.65
C GLU A 4 15.78 -8.10 0.60
N ILE A 5 17.06 -8.26 0.90
CA ILE A 5 18.15 -8.01 -0.05
C ILE A 5 18.00 -8.88 -1.30
N ALA A 6 17.75 -10.18 -1.13
CA ALA A 6 17.53 -11.10 -2.25
C ALA A 6 16.35 -10.65 -3.12
N ALA A 7 15.24 -10.20 -2.51
CA ALA A 7 14.11 -9.67 -3.27
C ALA A 7 14.47 -8.36 -4.02
N LEU A 8 15.30 -7.51 -3.42
CA LEU A 8 15.77 -6.27 -4.05
C LEU A 8 16.67 -6.55 -5.26
N GLU A 9 17.55 -7.54 -5.14
CA GLU A 9 18.45 -8.01 -6.20
C GLU A 9 17.67 -8.71 -7.33
N GLU A 10 16.72 -9.58 -7.00
CA GLU A 10 15.82 -10.27 -7.95
C GLU A 10 15.03 -9.26 -8.81
N ASN A 11 14.61 -8.13 -8.21
CA ASN A 11 13.89 -7.07 -8.93
C ASN A 11 14.81 -6.08 -9.65
N HIS A 12 16.14 -6.28 -9.63
CA HIS A 12 17.13 -5.36 -10.16
C HIS A 12 16.93 -3.92 -9.64
N THR A 13 16.66 -3.79 -8.34
CA THR A 13 16.25 -2.51 -7.74
C THR A 13 17.32 -1.44 -7.87
N TRP A 14 18.60 -1.83 -7.85
CA TRP A 14 19.72 -0.90 -7.99
C TRP A 14 20.91 -1.52 -8.70
N SER A 15 21.84 -0.68 -9.12
CA SER A 15 23.21 -1.07 -9.47
C SER A 15 24.21 -0.32 -8.59
N LEU A 16 25.29 -1.00 -8.20
CA LEU A 16 26.40 -0.36 -7.48
C LEU A 16 27.28 0.40 -8.48
N VAL A 17 27.45 1.69 -8.26
CA VAL A 17 28.25 2.59 -9.11
C VAL A 17 29.07 3.55 -8.25
N PRO A 18 30.18 4.11 -8.75
CA PRO A 18 30.81 5.28 -8.12
C PRO A 18 29.82 6.45 -8.06
N LEU A 19 29.86 7.25 -7.01
CA LEU A 19 29.01 8.45 -6.91
C LEU A 19 29.44 9.47 -7.97
N PRO A 20 28.55 9.87 -8.91
CA PRO A 20 28.92 10.87 -9.89
C PRO A 20 29.11 12.25 -9.27
N ALA A 21 29.97 13.07 -9.88
CA ALA A 21 30.19 14.44 -9.44
C ALA A 21 28.88 15.23 -9.41
N GLY A 22 28.72 16.09 -8.39
CA GLY A 22 27.53 16.93 -8.22
C GLY A 22 26.32 16.25 -7.59
N HIS A 23 26.34 14.93 -7.38
CA HIS A 23 25.24 14.19 -6.77
C HIS A 23 25.43 14.00 -5.27
N ARG A 24 24.32 13.88 -4.54
CA ARG A 24 24.31 13.55 -3.10
C ARG A 24 23.46 12.31 -2.86
N PRO A 25 24.03 11.21 -2.35
CA PRO A 25 23.25 10.01 -2.10
C PRO A 25 22.34 10.21 -0.87
N ILE A 26 21.13 9.71 -0.94
CA ILE A 26 20.22 9.65 0.21
C ILE A 26 20.59 8.47 1.11
N GLY A 27 20.34 8.58 2.41
CA GLY A 27 20.54 7.45 3.31
C GLY A 27 19.42 6.42 3.19
N CYS A 28 19.59 5.27 3.86
CA CYS A 28 18.55 4.28 4.08
C CYS A 28 18.58 3.77 5.53
N LYS A 29 17.55 3.03 5.94
CA LYS A 29 17.49 2.35 7.23
C LYS A 29 16.71 1.05 7.15
N TRP A 30 17.02 0.13 8.05
CA TRP A 30 16.24 -1.08 8.25
C TRP A 30 15.05 -0.81 9.18
N ILE A 31 13.86 -1.28 8.78
CA ILE A 31 12.68 -1.32 9.63
C ILE A 31 12.34 -2.78 9.92
N PHE A 32 12.21 -3.12 11.19
CA PHE A 32 11.86 -4.46 11.65
C PHE A 32 10.44 -4.46 12.21
N LYS A 33 9.67 -5.49 11.85
CA LYS A 33 8.31 -5.68 12.34
C LYS A 33 8.05 -7.17 12.57
N LEU A 34 7.49 -7.50 13.73
CA LEU A 34 6.96 -8.82 14.00
C LEU A 34 5.58 -8.94 13.35
N LYS A 35 5.34 -10.08 12.69
CA LYS A 35 4.04 -10.45 12.16
C LYS A 35 3.52 -11.62 12.97
N TYR A 36 2.24 -11.55 13.34
CA TYR A 36 1.57 -12.53 14.16
C TYR A 36 0.40 -13.12 13.40
N ASN A 37 0.12 -14.40 13.65
CA ASN A 37 -1.08 -15.08 13.22
C ASN A 37 -2.30 -14.55 14.00
N PHE A 38 -3.50 -14.96 13.57
CA PHE A 38 -4.74 -14.55 14.23
C PHE A 38 -4.84 -15.04 15.69
N ASP A 39 -4.20 -16.18 16.00
CA ASP A 39 -4.12 -16.75 17.35
C ASP A 39 -3.06 -16.07 18.25
N GLY A 40 -2.38 -15.04 17.75
CA GLY A 40 -1.34 -14.31 18.47
C GLY A 40 0.05 -14.95 18.42
N THR A 41 0.21 -16.11 17.76
CA THR A 41 1.53 -16.74 17.59
C THR A 41 2.37 -15.97 16.56
N LEU A 42 3.70 -16.01 16.71
CA LEU A 42 4.60 -15.33 15.79
C LEU A 42 4.59 -16.01 14.40
N GLU A 43 4.11 -15.29 13.39
CA GLU A 43 4.11 -15.73 11.99
C GLU A 43 5.51 -15.59 11.37
N ARG A 44 6.12 -14.39 11.47
CA ARG A 44 7.44 -14.11 10.86
C ARG A 44 8.09 -12.83 11.38
N TYR A 45 9.42 -12.81 11.31
CA TYR A 45 10.24 -11.60 11.44
C TYR A 45 10.34 -10.90 10.08
N LYS A 46 9.77 -9.70 9.96
CA LYS A 46 9.80 -8.91 8.72
C LYS A 46 10.85 -7.81 8.84
N ALA A 47 11.81 -7.80 7.91
CA ALA A 47 12.73 -6.70 7.71
C ALA A 47 12.38 -5.99 6.39
N ARG A 48 12.43 -4.66 6.38
CA ARG A 48 12.27 -3.85 5.17
C ARG A 48 13.37 -2.81 5.08
N LEU A 49 13.91 -2.63 3.89
CA LEU A 49 14.80 -1.52 3.61
C LEU A 49 13.96 -0.29 3.24
N VAL A 50 14.20 0.82 3.92
CA VAL A 50 13.48 2.07 3.70
C VAL A 50 14.48 3.17 3.38
N ALA A 51 14.32 3.79 2.22
CA ALA A 51 15.06 4.98 1.84
C ALA A 51 14.67 6.15 2.75
N LYS A 52 15.64 6.99 3.10
CA LYS A 52 15.40 8.22 3.86
C LYS A 52 14.88 9.33 2.95
N GLY A 53 13.78 9.09 2.22
CA GLY A 53 13.29 10.04 1.21
C GLY A 53 12.81 11.39 1.77
N PHE A 54 12.72 11.55 3.08
CA PHE A 54 12.57 12.88 3.69
C PHE A 54 13.78 13.81 3.44
N THR A 55 14.93 13.27 3.02
CA THR A 55 16.09 14.06 2.58
C THR A 55 16.06 14.40 1.09
N GLN A 56 15.08 13.90 0.32
CA GLN A 56 14.93 14.22 -1.10
C GLN A 56 14.43 15.66 -1.29
N ARG A 57 14.89 16.29 -2.36
CA ARG A 57 14.54 17.65 -2.76
C ARG A 57 13.68 17.63 -4.02
N GLU A 58 12.55 18.32 -3.95
CA GLU A 58 11.70 18.55 -5.12
C GLU A 58 12.46 19.34 -6.20
N GLY A 59 12.24 19.00 -7.46
CA GLY A 59 12.95 19.56 -8.61
C GLY A 59 14.35 19.00 -8.85
N ILE A 60 14.87 18.17 -7.93
CA ILE A 60 16.16 17.47 -8.07
C ILE A 60 15.94 15.96 -8.06
N ASP A 61 15.46 15.42 -6.94
CA ASP A 61 15.31 13.98 -6.72
C ASP A 61 13.92 13.44 -7.15
N TYR A 62 12.94 14.34 -7.25
CA TYR A 62 11.58 14.05 -7.71
C TYR A 62 10.88 15.31 -8.21
N THR A 63 9.86 15.13 -9.04
CA THR A 63 9.00 16.21 -9.57
C THR A 63 7.55 16.04 -9.17
N GLU A 64 7.03 14.81 -9.18
CA GLU A 64 5.65 14.50 -8.84
C GLU A 64 5.58 13.31 -7.88
N THR A 65 4.67 13.37 -6.91
CA THR A 65 4.51 12.33 -5.88
C THR A 65 3.10 11.75 -5.82
N PHE A 66 2.14 12.38 -6.49
CA PHE A 66 0.73 12.03 -6.35
C PHE A 66 0.44 10.62 -6.88
N ALA A 67 -0.29 9.85 -6.07
CA ALA A 67 -0.84 8.55 -6.42
C ALA A 67 -2.27 8.46 -5.87
N PRO A 68 -3.26 8.08 -6.70
CA PRO A 68 -4.62 7.83 -6.23
C PRO A 68 -4.68 6.74 -5.17
N VAL A 69 -5.58 6.93 -4.20
CA VAL A 69 -5.89 5.95 -3.16
C VAL A 69 -7.40 5.72 -3.17
N ALA A 70 -7.82 4.46 -3.11
CA ALA A 70 -9.24 4.12 -3.10
C ALA A 70 -9.97 4.80 -1.93
N LYS A 71 -11.07 5.48 -2.29
CA LYS A 71 -11.95 6.09 -1.31
C LYS A 71 -12.81 5.01 -0.66
N LEU A 72 -13.10 5.15 0.63
CA LEU A 72 -13.96 4.22 1.35
C LEU A 72 -15.35 4.11 0.68
N ILE A 73 -15.90 5.22 0.20
CA ILE A 73 -17.18 5.22 -0.53
C ILE A 73 -17.11 4.35 -1.79
N THR A 74 -15.98 4.35 -2.50
CA THR A 74 -15.78 3.52 -3.69
C THR A 74 -15.66 2.05 -3.31
N VAL A 75 -15.01 1.73 -2.19
CA VAL A 75 -14.98 0.36 -1.64
C VAL A 75 -16.40 -0.11 -1.34
N VAL A 76 -17.20 0.70 -0.66
CA VAL A 76 -18.59 0.38 -0.31
C VAL A 76 -19.43 0.21 -1.56
N VAL A 77 -19.44 1.19 -2.48
CA VAL A 77 -20.23 1.13 -3.72
C VAL A 77 -19.81 -0.06 -4.59
N SER A 78 -18.50 -0.28 -4.77
CA SER A 78 -17.99 -1.44 -5.53
C SER A 78 -18.39 -2.76 -4.87
N SER A 79 -18.45 -2.77 -3.54
CA SER A 79 -18.92 -3.91 -2.77
C SER A 79 -20.44 -4.05 -2.76
N LEU A 80 -21.21 -3.04 -3.19
CA LEU A 80 -22.68 -3.08 -3.34
C LEU A 80 -23.14 -3.39 -4.77
N LEU A 81 -22.30 -3.18 -5.79
CA LEU A 81 -22.53 -3.71 -7.16
C LEU A 81 -22.92 -5.21 -7.18
N PRO A 82 -22.39 -6.07 -6.28
CA PRO A 82 -22.80 -7.46 -6.09
C PRO A 82 -24.21 -7.70 -5.51
N LEU A 83 -25.11 -6.71 -5.46
CA LEU A 83 -26.55 -6.96 -5.34
C LEU A 83 -27.07 -7.88 -6.47
N HIS A 84 -26.26 -8.10 -7.52
CA HIS A 84 -26.42 -9.11 -8.57
C HIS A 84 -25.60 -10.40 -8.37
N ASN A 85 -25.19 -10.74 -7.15
CA ASN A 85 -24.43 -11.95 -6.80
C ASN A 85 -23.02 -12.07 -7.41
N TRP A 86 -22.36 -10.94 -7.71
CA TRP A 86 -21.00 -10.94 -8.26
C TRP A 86 -19.97 -11.36 -7.21
N PRO A 87 -18.90 -12.08 -7.56
CA PRO A 87 -17.80 -12.34 -6.64
C PRO A 87 -17.08 -11.05 -6.23
N LEU A 88 -16.56 -11.03 -5.00
CA LEU A 88 -15.66 -9.98 -4.51
C LEU A 88 -14.36 -10.68 -4.11
N HIS A 89 -13.32 -10.46 -4.88
CA HIS A 89 -12.00 -11.04 -4.63
C HIS A 89 -11.04 -9.99 -4.11
N GLN A 90 -10.16 -10.42 -3.21
CA GLN A 90 -9.05 -9.61 -2.74
C GLN A 90 -7.74 -10.17 -3.26
N MET A 91 -6.86 -9.28 -3.72
CA MET A 91 -5.49 -9.62 -4.06
C MET A 91 -4.51 -8.70 -3.33
N ASP A 92 -3.32 -9.20 -3.05
CA ASP A 92 -2.23 -8.45 -2.43
C ASP A 92 -1.00 -8.51 -3.34
N VAL A 93 -0.42 -7.35 -3.66
CA VAL A 93 0.84 -7.25 -4.42
C VAL A 93 2.00 -7.32 -3.44
N HIS A 94 2.78 -8.38 -3.54
CA HIS A 94 3.99 -8.53 -2.74
C HIS A 94 5.01 -7.44 -3.11
N ASN A 95 5.56 -6.77 -2.11
CA ASN A 95 6.59 -5.73 -2.29
C ASN A 95 6.25 -4.69 -3.36
N ALA A 96 5.01 -4.17 -3.35
CA ALA A 96 4.47 -3.46 -4.50
C ALA A 96 5.31 -2.27 -5.00
N PHE A 97 6.03 -1.56 -4.12
CA PHE A 97 6.90 -0.46 -4.54
C PHE A 97 8.10 -0.92 -5.38
N LEU A 98 8.59 -2.15 -5.22
CA LEU A 98 9.71 -2.68 -6.01
C LEU A 98 9.36 -2.91 -7.48
N HIS A 99 8.06 -2.97 -7.80
CA HIS A 99 7.60 -3.10 -9.18
C HIS A 99 7.53 -1.75 -9.91
N GLY A 100 7.54 -0.62 -9.19
CA GLY A 100 7.49 0.71 -9.78
C GLY A 100 8.83 1.09 -10.40
N ASP A 101 8.83 1.41 -11.70
CA ASP A 101 10.01 1.94 -12.38
C ASP A 101 10.32 3.36 -11.85
N LEU A 102 11.59 3.62 -11.56
CA LEU A 102 12.06 4.94 -11.15
C LEU A 102 12.66 5.62 -12.37
N HIS A 103 12.08 6.76 -12.78
CA HIS A 103 12.58 7.52 -13.93
C HIS A 103 13.56 8.61 -13.48
N GLU A 104 13.40 9.10 -12.26
CA GLU A 104 14.30 10.07 -11.66
C GLU A 104 15.60 9.40 -11.23
N GLU A 105 16.69 10.14 -11.35
CA GLU A 105 18.01 9.65 -10.98
C GLU A 105 18.24 9.82 -9.48
N VAL A 106 18.05 8.73 -8.73
CA VAL A 106 18.23 8.72 -7.27
C VAL A 106 19.38 7.80 -6.89
N TYR A 107 20.35 8.37 -6.17
CA TYR A 107 21.45 7.63 -5.56
C TYR A 107 21.18 7.42 -4.08
N MET A 108 21.44 6.21 -3.58
CA MET A 108 21.25 5.83 -2.19
C MET A 108 22.53 5.22 -1.63
N LEU A 109 22.84 5.50 -0.37
CA LEU A 109 23.89 4.79 0.34
C LEU A 109 23.52 3.31 0.47
N PRO A 110 24.48 2.38 0.30
CA PRO A 110 24.19 0.97 0.45
C PRO A 110 23.63 0.63 1.83
N PRO A 111 22.81 -0.42 1.92
CA PRO A 111 22.22 -0.82 3.19
C PRO A 111 23.29 -1.05 4.27
N PRO A 112 23.04 -0.67 5.54
CA PRO A 112 23.95 -1.00 6.62
C PRO A 112 24.21 -2.51 6.67
N GLY A 113 25.48 -2.90 6.64
CA GLY A 113 25.92 -4.31 6.61
C GLY A 113 26.01 -4.96 5.23
N TYR A 114 25.72 -4.24 4.14
CA TYR A 114 25.81 -4.77 2.77
C TYR A 114 27.20 -4.61 2.14
N GLN A 115 27.88 -3.49 2.40
CA GLN A 115 29.20 -3.18 1.81
C GLN A 115 30.37 -3.82 2.56
N ARG A 116 31.41 -4.21 1.81
CA ARG A 116 32.72 -4.61 2.36
C ARG A 116 33.56 -3.37 2.69
N GLN A 117 34.46 -3.49 3.67
CA GLN A 117 35.36 -2.39 4.04
C GLN A 117 36.21 -1.95 2.83
N GLY A 118 36.21 -0.65 2.52
CA GLY A 118 37.00 -0.05 1.44
C GLY A 118 36.24 0.21 0.13
N GLU A 119 34.99 -0.24 -0.01
CA GLU A 119 34.16 0.08 -1.17
C GLU A 119 33.52 1.47 -1.05
N HIS A 120 33.78 2.35 -2.01
CA HIS A 120 33.19 3.69 -2.11
C HIS A 120 32.12 3.77 -3.20
N THR A 121 31.23 2.78 -3.26
CA THR A 121 30.12 2.73 -4.21
C THR A 121 28.81 3.19 -3.58
N VAL A 122 27.87 3.64 -4.43
CA VAL A 122 26.50 3.98 -4.08
C VAL A 122 25.53 3.14 -4.91
N CYS A 123 24.32 2.93 -4.40
CA CYS A 123 23.24 2.30 -5.12
C CYS A 123 22.54 3.33 -6.03
N ARG A 124 22.67 3.20 -7.35
CA ARG A 124 21.78 3.89 -8.30
C ARG A 124 20.47 3.13 -8.37
N LEU A 125 19.37 3.75 -7.95
CA LEU A 125 18.05 3.11 -7.92
C LEU A 125 17.41 3.10 -9.32
N HIS A 126 16.95 1.92 -9.75
CA HIS A 126 16.18 1.72 -10.99
C HIS A 126 14.70 1.45 -10.70
N LYS A 127 14.41 0.94 -9.50
CA LYS A 127 13.05 0.70 -9.00
C LYS A 127 12.79 1.56 -7.78
N SER A 128 11.52 1.88 -7.54
CA SER A 128 11.13 2.63 -6.37
C SER A 128 11.25 1.81 -5.08
N LEU A 129 11.58 2.47 -3.99
CA LEU A 129 11.74 1.87 -2.66
C LEU A 129 10.77 2.49 -1.67
N TYR A 130 10.43 1.74 -0.62
CA TYR A 130 9.75 2.30 0.54
C TYR A 130 10.50 3.53 1.04
N GLY A 131 9.77 4.60 1.36
CA GLY A 131 10.34 5.83 1.89
C GLY A 131 10.75 6.86 0.85
N LEU A 132 10.85 6.52 -0.44
CA LEU A 132 10.98 7.53 -1.50
C LEU A 132 9.67 8.31 -1.65
N LYS A 133 9.79 9.61 -1.93
CA LYS A 133 8.65 10.53 -2.10
C LYS A 133 7.72 10.12 -3.25
N GLN A 134 8.28 9.62 -4.34
CA GLN A 134 7.56 9.25 -5.56
C GLN A 134 7.16 7.77 -5.65
N ALA A 135 7.47 6.94 -4.64
CA ALA A 135 7.30 5.48 -4.72
C ALA A 135 5.86 5.07 -5.06
N SER A 136 4.88 5.66 -4.38
CA SER A 136 3.46 5.40 -4.63
C SER A 136 3.04 5.72 -6.06
N ARG A 137 3.58 6.82 -6.63
CA ARG A 137 3.30 7.22 -8.00
C ARG A 137 3.91 6.26 -9.01
N SER A 138 5.18 5.91 -8.85
CA SER A 138 5.86 4.93 -9.73
C SER A 138 5.13 3.60 -9.77
N ARG A 139 4.73 3.11 -8.60
CA ARG A 139 3.95 1.88 -8.47
C ARG A 139 2.59 2.01 -9.15
N PHE A 140 1.85 3.09 -8.87
CA PHE A 140 0.53 3.32 -9.47
C PHE A 140 0.61 3.41 -11.00
N ARG A 141 1.59 4.14 -11.53
CA ARG A 141 1.83 4.26 -12.98
C ARG A 141 2.08 2.92 -13.62
N LYS A 142 2.99 2.11 -13.05
CA LYS A 142 3.28 0.77 -13.58
C LYS A 142 2.02 -0.09 -13.65
N PHE A 143 1.24 -0.08 -12.57
CA PHE A 143 -0.03 -0.80 -12.50
C PHE A 143 -1.02 -0.31 -13.55
N SER A 144 -1.30 1.01 -13.57
CA SER A 144 -2.23 1.65 -14.48
C SER A 144 -1.90 1.33 -15.94
N SER A 145 -0.63 1.49 -16.34
CA SER A 145 -0.20 1.18 -17.71
C SER A 145 -0.44 -0.29 -18.05
N ALA A 146 -0.11 -1.23 -17.14
CA ALA A 146 -0.31 -2.65 -17.38
C ALA A 146 -1.78 -3.01 -17.62
N ILE A 147 -2.70 -2.51 -16.80
CA ILE A 147 -4.13 -2.81 -16.97
C ILE A 147 -4.79 -2.04 -18.11
N GLN A 148 -4.34 -0.81 -18.40
CA GLN A 148 -4.83 -0.05 -19.55
C GLN A 148 -4.44 -0.74 -20.87
N ASN A 149 -3.27 -1.38 -20.92
CA ASN A 149 -2.82 -2.14 -22.09
C ASN A 149 -3.74 -3.34 -22.43
N ILE A 150 -4.45 -3.90 -21.44
CA ILE A 150 -5.44 -4.97 -21.66
C ILE A 150 -6.87 -4.43 -21.75
N GLY A 151 -7.05 -3.12 -21.99
CA GLY A 151 -8.33 -2.49 -22.31
C GLY A 151 -9.10 -1.90 -21.13
N PHE A 152 -8.57 -1.93 -19.91
CA PHE A 152 -9.25 -1.29 -18.77
C PHE A 152 -9.22 0.23 -18.90
N SER A 153 -10.34 0.87 -18.60
CA SER A 153 -10.49 2.31 -18.54
C SER A 153 -10.49 2.79 -17.08
N GLN A 154 -9.66 3.80 -16.80
CA GLN A 154 -9.61 4.46 -15.49
C GLN A 154 -10.87 5.30 -15.26
N SER A 155 -11.47 5.18 -14.08
CA SER A 155 -12.66 5.95 -13.73
C SER A 155 -12.31 7.39 -13.35
N ARG A 156 -13.18 8.33 -13.75
CA ARG A 156 -13.10 9.74 -13.34
C ARG A 156 -13.72 10.00 -11.96
N ALA A 157 -14.56 9.10 -11.46
CA ALA A 157 -15.17 9.23 -10.13
C ALA A 157 -14.19 8.86 -9.01
N ASP A 158 -13.36 7.84 -9.27
CA ASP A 158 -12.24 7.45 -8.43
C ASP A 158 -11.09 6.96 -9.31
N TYR A 159 -9.97 7.69 -9.30
CA TYR A 159 -8.81 7.39 -10.13
C TYR A 159 -8.08 6.11 -9.71
N SER A 160 -8.40 5.51 -8.57
CA SER A 160 -7.89 4.18 -8.23
C SER A 160 -8.77 3.04 -8.73
N MET A 161 -9.92 3.36 -9.34
CA MET A 161 -10.85 2.39 -9.91
C MET A 161 -10.67 2.29 -11.42
N PHE A 162 -10.67 1.05 -11.91
CA PHE A 162 -10.58 0.73 -13.32
C PHE A 162 -11.70 -0.22 -13.70
N THR A 163 -12.26 -0.03 -14.88
CA THR A 163 -13.39 -0.81 -15.38
C THR A 163 -13.10 -1.32 -16.78
N HIS A 164 -13.54 -2.54 -17.07
CA HIS A 164 -13.47 -3.12 -18.40
C HIS A 164 -14.86 -3.63 -18.76
N LYS A 165 -15.35 -3.25 -19.94
CA LYS A 165 -16.65 -3.68 -20.47
C LYS A 165 -16.44 -4.28 -21.85
N HIS A 166 -16.82 -5.54 -22.01
CA HIS A 166 -16.77 -6.24 -23.29
C HIS A 166 -18.10 -6.98 -23.53
N GLY A 167 -18.94 -6.43 -24.41
CA GLY A 167 -20.30 -6.92 -24.60
C GLY A 167 -21.12 -6.84 -23.31
N LYS A 168 -21.53 -8.00 -22.79
CA LYS A 168 -22.22 -8.14 -21.49
C LYS A 168 -21.25 -8.31 -20.30
N SER A 169 -19.99 -8.63 -20.56
CA SER A 169 -18.97 -8.80 -19.53
C SER A 169 -18.55 -7.45 -18.96
N PHE A 170 -18.47 -7.36 -17.64
CA PHE A 170 -18.07 -6.18 -16.90
C PHE A 170 -17.19 -6.57 -15.72
N THR A 171 -16.00 -5.98 -15.64
CA THR A 171 -15.04 -6.21 -14.56
C THR A 171 -14.60 -4.88 -13.98
N VAL A 172 -14.49 -4.82 -12.66
CA VAL A 172 -14.02 -3.67 -11.89
C VAL A 172 -12.82 -4.08 -11.07
N ILE A 173 -11.81 -3.22 -11.05
CA ILE A 173 -10.64 -3.31 -10.19
C ILE A 173 -10.59 -2.02 -9.36
N LEU A 174 -10.43 -2.17 -8.05
CA LEU A 174 -10.17 -1.06 -7.15
C LEU A 174 -8.83 -1.26 -6.47
N LEU A 175 -7.92 -0.31 -6.65
CA LEU A 175 -6.55 -0.37 -6.16
C LEU A 175 -6.38 0.47 -4.89
N TYR A 176 -5.87 -0.11 -3.81
CA TYR A 176 -5.48 0.61 -2.61
C TYR A 176 -4.03 0.27 -2.27
N VAL A 177 -3.07 1.04 -2.78
CA VAL A 177 -1.64 0.73 -2.61
C VAL A 177 -1.46 -0.78 -2.86
N ASP A 178 -0.85 -1.56 -1.96
CA ASP A 178 -0.57 -2.99 -2.12
C ASP A 178 -1.84 -3.89 -2.28
N ASP A 179 -3.00 -3.47 -1.77
CA ASP A 179 -4.25 -4.25 -1.80
C ASP A 179 -5.10 -3.95 -3.05
N MET A 180 -5.84 -4.94 -3.52
CA MET A 180 -6.76 -4.83 -4.65
C MET A 180 -8.07 -5.55 -4.38
N ILE A 181 -9.17 -4.93 -4.84
CA ILE A 181 -10.48 -5.58 -4.92
C ILE A 181 -10.81 -5.79 -6.39
N ILE A 182 -11.23 -7.01 -6.75
CA ILE A 182 -11.69 -7.36 -8.09
C ILE A 182 -13.12 -7.89 -7.99
N THR A 183 -14.01 -7.37 -8.84
CA THR A 183 -15.39 -7.83 -8.96
C THR A 183 -15.88 -7.72 -10.40
N GLY A 184 -16.97 -8.39 -10.75
CA GLY A 184 -17.52 -8.41 -12.10
C GLY A 184 -18.59 -9.48 -12.26
N ASN A 185 -19.27 -9.49 -13.40
CA ASN A 185 -20.30 -10.48 -13.71
C ASN A 185 -19.81 -11.70 -14.50
N ASP A 186 -18.51 -11.79 -14.75
CA ASP A 186 -17.89 -12.78 -15.61
C ASP A 186 -16.67 -13.37 -14.91
N ASP A 187 -16.82 -14.60 -14.44
CA ASP A 187 -15.79 -15.31 -13.68
C ASP A 187 -14.57 -15.65 -14.55
N ASP A 188 -14.76 -15.87 -15.85
CA ASP A 188 -13.67 -16.18 -16.77
C ASP A 188 -12.84 -14.92 -17.04
N ALA A 189 -13.48 -13.76 -17.21
CA ALA A 189 -12.80 -12.48 -17.29
C ALA A 189 -12.01 -12.15 -16.02
N ILE A 190 -12.59 -12.43 -14.84
CA ILE A 190 -11.89 -12.27 -13.55
C ILE A 190 -10.69 -13.21 -13.47
N ARG A 191 -10.83 -14.48 -13.85
CA ARG A 191 -9.73 -15.46 -13.81
C ARG A 191 -8.60 -15.08 -14.76
N TYR A 192 -8.93 -14.64 -15.98
CA TYR A 192 -7.98 -14.11 -16.94
C TYR A 192 -7.22 -12.90 -16.37
N LEU A 193 -7.94 -11.94 -15.81
CA LEU A 193 -7.34 -10.76 -15.20
C LEU A 193 -6.37 -11.13 -14.06
N LYS A 194 -6.78 -12.02 -13.16
CA LYS A 194 -5.92 -12.51 -12.07
C LYS A 194 -4.65 -13.16 -12.62
N HIS A 195 -4.78 -13.98 -13.65
CA HIS A 195 -3.63 -14.62 -14.29
C HIS A 195 -2.69 -13.59 -14.92
N PHE A 196 -3.23 -12.63 -15.68
CA PHE A 196 -2.45 -11.54 -16.28
C PHE A 196 -1.72 -10.68 -15.23
N LEU A 197 -2.40 -10.32 -14.13
CA LEU A 197 -1.75 -9.60 -13.04
C LEU A 197 -0.61 -10.43 -12.43
N GLY A 198 -0.74 -11.75 -12.40
CA GLY A 198 0.28 -12.70 -11.93
C GLY A 198 1.50 -12.80 -12.82
N THR A 199 1.37 -12.50 -14.11
CA THR A 199 2.52 -12.42 -15.03
C THR A 199 3.24 -11.07 -14.93
N CYS A 200 2.53 -10.02 -14.52
CA CYS A 200 3.09 -8.66 -14.39
C CYS A 200 3.70 -8.37 -13.02
N PHE A 201 3.11 -8.94 -11.96
CA PHE A 201 3.41 -8.61 -10.57
C PHE A 201 3.46 -9.87 -9.71
N LYS A 202 4.27 -9.85 -8.65
CA LYS A 202 4.28 -10.92 -7.66
C LYS A 202 3.06 -10.78 -6.74
N ILE A 203 1.92 -11.30 -7.16
CA ILE A 203 0.64 -11.17 -6.45
C ILE A 203 0.23 -12.44 -5.72
N LYS A 204 -0.53 -12.25 -4.64
CA LYS A 204 -1.19 -13.30 -3.89
C LYS A 204 -2.70 -13.13 -3.99
N ASP A 205 -3.41 -14.19 -4.39
CA ASP A 205 -4.87 -14.25 -4.29
C ASP A 205 -5.24 -14.54 -2.82
N LEU A 206 -5.97 -13.63 -2.19
CA LEU A 206 -6.46 -13.76 -0.82
C LEU A 206 -7.87 -14.37 -0.78
N GLY A 207 -8.45 -14.68 -1.94
CA GLY A 207 -9.76 -15.29 -2.06
C GLY A 207 -10.90 -14.28 -1.90
N PRO A 208 -12.05 -14.71 -1.33
CA PRO A 208 -13.17 -13.83 -1.08
C PRO A 208 -12.81 -12.68 -0.13
N LEU A 209 -13.27 -11.47 -0.46
CA LEU A 209 -13.07 -10.29 0.37
C LEU A 209 -13.75 -10.46 1.73
N LYS A 210 -12.94 -10.51 2.79
CA LYS A 210 -13.41 -10.60 4.19
C LYS A 210 -12.95 -9.42 5.05
N TYR A 211 -11.82 -8.82 4.70
CA TYR A 211 -11.24 -7.71 5.44
C TYR A 211 -10.46 -6.78 4.51
N PHE A 212 -10.77 -5.50 4.55
CA PHE A 212 -10.07 -4.49 3.75
C PHE A 212 -9.78 -3.26 4.60
N ARG A 213 -8.50 -3.01 4.89
CA ARG A 213 -8.02 -1.76 5.50
C ARG A 213 -8.79 -1.29 6.75
N GLY A 214 -9.03 -2.19 7.72
CA GLY A 214 -9.77 -1.84 8.94
C GLY A 214 -11.27 -2.14 8.87
N VAL A 215 -11.78 -2.57 7.72
CA VAL A 215 -13.19 -2.88 7.51
C VAL A 215 -13.36 -4.38 7.30
N GLU A 216 -14.05 -5.03 8.22
CA GLU A 216 -14.57 -6.38 8.10
C GLU A 216 -15.79 -6.37 7.17
N ILE A 217 -15.81 -7.29 6.21
CA ILE A 217 -16.85 -7.39 5.21
C ILE A 217 -17.44 -8.80 5.30
N ALA A 218 -18.71 -8.88 5.66
CA ALA A 218 -19.45 -10.13 5.73
C ALA A 218 -20.53 -10.14 4.65
N ARG A 219 -20.57 -11.21 3.85
CA ARG A 219 -21.60 -11.41 2.82
C ARG A 219 -22.57 -12.51 3.24
N SER A 220 -23.85 -12.26 3.04
CA SER A 220 -24.93 -13.23 3.23
C SER A 220 -25.91 -13.15 2.06
N LYS A 221 -26.91 -14.05 2.04
CA LYS A 221 -28.04 -13.95 1.09
C LYS A 221 -28.87 -12.68 1.27
N SER A 222 -28.84 -12.07 2.47
CA SER A 222 -29.60 -10.85 2.77
C SER A 222 -28.85 -9.56 2.42
N GLY A 223 -27.56 -9.64 2.08
CA GLY A 223 -26.77 -8.49 1.68
C GLY A 223 -25.33 -8.53 2.18
N ILE A 224 -24.74 -7.35 2.33
CA ILE A 224 -23.34 -7.16 2.69
C ILE A 224 -23.28 -6.24 3.90
N SER A 225 -22.59 -6.70 4.94
CA SER A 225 -22.39 -5.97 6.19
C SER A 225 -20.94 -5.50 6.28
N PHE A 226 -20.76 -4.24 6.67
CA PHE A 226 -19.46 -3.63 6.94
C PHE A 226 -19.33 -3.39 8.44
N CYS A 227 -18.22 -3.81 9.03
CA CYS A 227 -17.95 -3.69 10.45
C CYS A 227 -16.52 -3.21 10.66
N GLN A 228 -16.31 -2.24 11.56
CA GLN A 228 -14.96 -1.79 11.95
C GLN A 228 -14.64 -2.13 13.41
N ARG A 229 -15.40 -3.06 14.01
CA ARG A 229 -15.28 -3.40 15.44
C ARG A 229 -13.86 -3.75 15.81
N LYS A 230 -13.21 -4.65 15.06
CA LYS A 230 -11.81 -5.02 15.33
C LYS A 230 -10.88 -3.81 15.28
N TYR A 231 -10.99 -2.98 14.24
CA TYR A 231 -10.15 -1.79 14.11
C TYR A 231 -10.35 -0.82 15.28
N THR A 232 -11.60 -0.60 15.71
CA THR A 232 -11.90 0.20 16.89
C THR A 232 -11.30 -0.39 18.17
N LEU A 233 -11.40 -1.71 18.36
CA LEU A 233 -10.83 -2.39 19.53
C LEU A 233 -9.30 -2.32 19.54
N ASP A 234 -8.65 -2.51 18.39
CA ASP A 234 -7.20 -2.41 18.25
C ASP A 234 -6.73 -0.97 18.62
N ILE A 235 -7.46 0.08 18.19
CA ILE A 235 -7.18 1.47 18.60
C ILE A 235 -7.35 1.66 20.11
N LEU A 236 -8.42 1.12 20.69
CA LEU A 236 -8.68 1.23 22.13
C LEU A 236 -7.61 0.50 22.93
N GLU A 237 -7.10 -0.63 22.46
CA GLU A 237 -6.00 -1.36 23.07
C GLU A 237 -4.70 -0.55 23.05
N ASP A 238 -4.33 -0.02 21.88
CA ASP A 238 -3.13 0.81 21.72
C ASP A 238 -3.19 2.08 22.60
N ALA A 239 -4.38 2.63 22.80
CA ALA A 239 -4.62 3.78 23.67
C ALA A 239 -4.72 3.42 25.17
N GLY A 240 -4.78 2.13 25.52
CA GLY A 240 -5.02 1.68 26.91
C GLY A 240 -6.44 1.92 27.41
N LEU A 241 -7.41 2.04 26.51
CA LEU A 241 -8.81 2.40 26.75
C LEU A 241 -9.81 1.24 26.52
N LEU A 242 -9.36 -0.02 26.45
CA LEU A 242 -10.28 -1.18 26.29
C LEU A 242 -11.34 -1.27 27.38
N GLY A 243 -11.02 -0.85 28.61
CA GLY A 243 -11.96 -0.80 29.75
C GLY A 243 -12.80 0.47 29.82
N ALA A 244 -12.67 1.40 28.87
CA ALA A 244 -13.41 2.65 28.88
C ALA A 244 -14.92 2.39 28.75
N LYS A 245 -15.73 3.19 29.45
CA LYS A 245 -17.19 3.08 29.36
C LYS A 245 -17.65 3.41 27.94
N PRO A 246 -18.45 2.55 27.28
CA PRO A 246 -19.00 2.86 25.97
C PRO A 246 -19.84 4.13 26.01
N THR A 247 -19.68 4.97 25.00
CA THR A 247 -20.53 6.14 24.76
C THR A 247 -21.26 5.98 23.43
N LYS A 248 -22.51 6.44 23.35
CA LYS A 248 -23.25 6.53 22.08
C LYS A 248 -22.76 7.67 21.21
N ILE A 249 -22.04 8.62 21.80
CA ILE A 249 -21.59 9.83 21.15
C ILE A 249 -20.05 9.85 21.28
N PRO A 250 -19.30 9.58 20.19
CA PRO A 250 -17.85 9.42 20.24
C PRO A 250 -17.08 10.73 20.52
N MET A 251 -17.74 11.88 20.41
CA MET A 251 -17.18 13.20 20.68
C MET A 251 -18.27 14.08 21.29
N GLU A 252 -17.98 14.75 22.42
CA GLU A 252 -18.93 15.72 22.98
C GLU A 252 -19.38 16.74 21.92
N ALA A 253 -20.68 17.00 21.85
CA ALA A 253 -21.19 18.06 20.99
C ALA A 253 -20.73 19.41 21.54
N ASN A 254 -20.26 20.31 20.67
CA ASN A 254 -19.80 21.66 21.01
C ASN A 254 -18.53 21.73 21.87
N VAL A 255 -17.60 20.76 21.77
CA VAL A 255 -16.27 20.91 22.35
C VAL A 255 -15.59 22.14 21.76
N ALA A 256 -15.45 23.19 22.56
CA ALA A 256 -14.66 24.36 22.22
C ALA A 256 -13.17 23.97 22.29
N VAL A 257 -12.60 23.61 21.15
CA VAL A 257 -11.16 23.35 21.07
C VAL A 257 -10.44 24.70 21.12
N MET A 258 -9.99 25.09 22.31
CA MET A 258 -9.17 26.29 22.50
C MET A 258 -7.83 26.10 21.78
N PRO A 259 -7.42 26.99 20.85
CA PRO A 259 -6.17 26.84 20.10
C PRO A 259 -4.91 26.80 20.98
N THR A 260 -5.00 27.33 22.19
CA THR A 260 -3.90 27.52 23.14
C THR A 260 -4.45 27.31 24.55
N GLY A 261 -4.33 26.11 25.10
CA GLY A 261 -4.89 25.86 26.45
C GLY A 261 -4.47 24.59 27.15
N SER A 262 -3.86 23.61 26.47
CA SER A 262 -3.30 22.44 27.12
C SER A 262 -1.77 22.54 27.20
N ASP A 263 -1.21 22.09 28.32
CA ASP A 263 0.21 21.82 28.43
C ASP A 263 0.65 20.92 27.27
N THR A 264 1.83 21.19 26.72
CA THR A 264 2.45 20.29 25.75
C THR A 264 2.56 18.89 26.35
N LEU A 265 2.07 17.89 25.62
CA LEU A 265 2.23 16.49 26.03
C LEU A 265 3.72 16.20 26.28
N LYS A 266 4.03 15.66 27.47
CA LYS A 266 5.41 15.30 27.85
C LYS A 266 6.04 14.29 26.89
N ASP A 267 5.21 13.47 26.25
CA ASP A 267 5.61 12.54 25.20
C ASP A 267 4.59 12.57 24.04
N PRO A 268 4.85 13.34 22.97
CA PRO A 268 3.98 13.39 21.81
C PRO A 268 4.18 12.20 20.86
N THR A 269 5.16 11.31 21.10
CA THR A 269 5.51 10.24 20.15
C THR A 269 4.40 9.21 19.94
N ARG A 270 3.43 9.10 20.87
CA ARG A 270 2.25 8.24 20.72
C ARG A 270 1.21 8.78 19.72
N TYR A 271 1.34 10.03 19.30
CA TYR A 271 0.40 10.73 18.41
C TYR A 271 1.03 11.18 17.09
N CYS A 272 2.31 10.85 16.84
CA CYS A 272 3.07 11.23 15.63
C CYS A 272 3.48 10.01 14.80
#